data_AF-A0AAD6STX9-F1
#
_entry.id   AF-A0AAD6STX9-F1
#
_cell.length_a   1.000
_cell.length_b   1.000
_cell.length_c   1.000
_cell.angle_alpha   90.00
_cell.angle_beta   90.00
_cell.angle_gamma   90.00
#
_symmetry.space_group_name_H-M   'P 1'
#
loop_
_entity.id
_entity.type
_entity.pdbx_description
1 polymer ?
#
loop_
_entity_poly.entity_id
_entity_poly.type
_entity_poly.pdbx_seq_one_letter_code
_entity_poly.pdbx_strand_id
1 'polypeptide(L)'
;MPGCLLKMSAKRYRTPESSRNSTGLSLLFTHCVGGRESFTFSEPVIQRILELRHLEVHEAWAFDWQNHGDSVVLNHEILNSTPSPAFEWSEAIAAFISSPHMRGRRILPVGHSAGAGTMVLTARNKPLRDIPYAALVLIEPTVIPRELFYLSVEDRVQTMEFVVTATTSRRERWRSREDAHSWLGRRIPWDSWDVRVLRTLIEHGLVDTSDGGVVIKCDRRQEALCYPDVEPHFTAAQELGRISGTIPVHFIWGDESPLVYAPFPHVRWK
;
A
#
# COMPACT_ATOMS: atom_id res chain seq x y z
N MET A 1 24.94 14.82 12.14
CA MET A 1 23.75 15.59 11.73
C MET A 1 22.53 14.79 12.14
N PRO A 2 21.49 15.37 12.75
CA PRO A 2 20.24 14.65 12.89
C PRO A 2 19.81 14.26 11.47
N GLY A 3 19.69 12.95 11.20
CA GLY A 3 19.33 12.47 9.88
C GLY A 3 18.01 13.12 9.44
N CYS A 4 17.96 13.68 8.23
CA CYS A 4 16.74 14.28 7.72
C CYS A 4 15.65 13.20 7.69
N LEU A 5 14.61 13.35 8.52
CA LEU A 5 13.49 12.43 8.59
C LEU A 5 12.65 12.55 7.32
N LEU A 6 12.30 11.40 6.72
CA LEU A 6 11.38 11.35 5.59
C LEU A 6 9.96 11.68 6.06
N LYS A 7 9.20 12.34 5.19
CA LYS A 7 7.81 12.75 5.43
C LYS A 7 6.84 11.76 4.77
N MET A 8 5.70 11.51 5.41
CA MET A 8 4.62 10.69 4.87
C MET A 8 3.41 11.57 4.56
N SER A 9 2.91 11.52 3.33
CA SER A 9 1.65 12.12 2.91
C SER A 9 0.48 11.16 3.16
N ALA A 10 -0.70 11.72 3.45
CA ALA A 10 -1.93 10.96 3.56
C ALA A 10 -3.13 11.79 3.09
N LYS A 11 -4.03 11.17 2.34
CA LYS A 11 -5.31 11.78 1.93
C LYS A 11 -6.43 11.26 2.83
N ARG A 12 -7.27 12.18 3.30
CA ARG A 12 -8.43 11.89 4.16
C ARG A 12 -9.72 12.00 3.36
N TYR A 13 -10.57 11.00 3.47
CA TYR A 13 -11.84 10.88 2.77
C TYR A 13 -12.99 10.86 3.77
N ARG A 14 -13.96 11.75 3.58
CA ARG A 14 -15.18 11.86 4.40
C ARG A 14 -16.33 12.40 3.56
N THR A 15 -17.55 11.98 3.90
CA THR A 15 -18.79 12.62 3.44
C THR A 15 -19.43 13.40 4.60
N PRO A 16 -20.34 14.35 4.34
CA PRO A 16 -21.12 14.99 5.39
C PRO A 16 -21.86 13.99 6.28
N GLU A 17 -22.29 12.85 5.74
CA GLU A 17 -22.92 11.76 6.48
C GLU A 17 -21.91 10.99 7.33
N SER A 18 -20.80 10.54 6.73
CA SER A 18 -19.78 9.74 7.43
C SER A 18 -19.17 10.52 8.61
N SER A 19 -18.91 11.81 8.40
CA SER A 19 -18.32 12.68 9.42
C SER A 19 -19.19 12.88 10.66
N ARG A 20 -20.51 12.70 10.56
CA ARG A 20 -21.44 12.77 11.70
C ARG A 20 -21.47 11.48 12.52
N ASN A 21 -21.05 10.35 11.95
CA ASN A 21 -20.98 9.08 12.65
C ASN A 21 -19.68 9.00 13.48
N SER A 22 -19.70 9.55 14.69
CA SER A 22 -18.51 9.60 15.56
C SER A 22 -18.06 8.22 16.08
N THR A 23 -18.95 7.23 16.08
CA THR A 23 -18.70 5.84 16.49
C THR A 23 -18.32 4.91 15.32
N GLY A 24 -18.40 5.42 14.09
CA GLY A 24 -18.05 4.70 12.88
C GLY A 24 -16.56 4.38 12.79
N LEU A 25 -16.23 3.43 11.91
CA LEU A 25 -14.86 2.98 11.65
C LEU A 25 -14.04 4.08 10.98
N SER A 26 -12.80 4.24 11.42
CA SER A 26 -11.77 4.96 10.67
C SER A 26 -10.95 3.95 9.89
N LEU A 27 -11.10 3.94 8.58
CA LEU A 27 -10.41 3.01 7.69
C LEU A 27 -9.03 3.54 7.35
N LEU A 28 -7.99 2.72 7.43
CA LEU A 28 -6.62 3.13 7.09
C LEU A 28 -6.10 2.25 5.95
N PHE A 29 -5.74 2.84 4.82
CA PHE A 29 -5.34 2.14 3.59
C PHE A 29 -3.85 2.29 3.29
N THR A 30 -3.18 1.16 3.01
CA THR A 30 -1.81 1.09 2.47
C THR A 30 -1.77 0.33 1.15
N HIS A 31 -0.93 0.82 0.24
CA HIS A 31 -0.77 0.26 -1.10
C HIS A 31 0.34 -0.78 -1.23
N CYS A 32 0.40 -1.43 -2.40
CA CYS A 32 1.46 -2.37 -2.78
C CYS A 32 2.74 -1.66 -3.27
N VAL A 33 3.84 -2.40 -3.39
CA VAL A 33 5.02 -1.94 -4.16
C VAL A 33 4.59 -1.73 -5.61
N GLY A 34 4.84 -0.54 -6.16
CA GLY A 34 4.35 -0.17 -7.49
C GLY A 34 2.87 0.18 -7.55
N GLY A 35 2.16 0.20 -6.41
CA GLY A 35 1.02 1.08 -6.21
C GLY A 35 1.57 2.50 -6.17
N ARG A 36 1.81 3.07 -7.37
CA ARG A 36 2.63 4.27 -7.56
C ARG A 36 2.09 5.48 -6.80
N GLU A 37 0.85 5.36 -6.35
CA GLU A 37 0.20 6.14 -5.31
C GLU A 37 -0.78 5.26 -4.52
N SER A 38 -0.99 5.59 -3.25
CA SER A 38 -2.07 5.04 -2.41
C SER A 38 -3.43 5.16 -3.06
N PHE A 39 -3.61 6.23 -3.83
CA PHE A 39 -4.90 6.66 -4.35
C PHE A 39 -5.35 5.79 -5.51
N THR A 40 -4.42 5.32 -6.35
CA THR A 40 -4.74 4.60 -7.59
C THR A 40 -5.67 3.40 -7.32
N PHE A 41 -5.36 2.58 -6.33
CA PHE A 41 -6.19 1.41 -5.99
C PHE A 41 -7.23 1.68 -4.91
N SER A 42 -6.91 2.53 -3.93
CA SER A 42 -7.78 2.72 -2.75
C SER A 42 -8.94 3.65 -3.03
N GLU A 43 -8.78 4.66 -3.90
CA GLU A 43 -9.77 5.75 -4.02
C GLU A 43 -11.13 5.29 -4.55
N PRO A 44 -11.24 4.52 -5.66
CA PRO A 44 -12.53 4.00 -6.11
C PRO A 44 -13.20 3.08 -5.07
N VAL A 45 -12.39 2.31 -4.32
CA VAL A 45 -12.87 1.41 -3.26
C VAL A 45 -13.39 2.22 -2.07
N ILE A 46 -12.64 3.21 -1.61
CA ILE A 46 -13.02 4.11 -0.51
C ILE A 46 -14.30 4.86 -0.87
N GLN A 47 -14.38 5.43 -2.08
CA GLN A 47 -15.58 6.11 -2.56
C GLN A 47 -16.78 5.17 -2.49
N ARG A 48 -16.64 3.95 -3.00
CA ARG A 48 -17.71 2.95 -2.95
C ARG A 48 -18.11 2.60 -1.52
N ILE A 49 -17.15 2.39 -0.61
CA ILE A 49 -17.42 2.08 0.79
C ILE A 49 -18.19 3.21 1.47
N LEU A 50 -17.83 4.47 1.23
CA LEU A 50 -18.49 5.64 1.81
C LEU A 50 -19.93 5.83 1.28
N GLU A 51 -20.26 5.30 0.11
CA GLU A 51 -21.64 5.27 -0.43
C GLU A 51 -22.51 4.17 0.20
N LEU A 52 -21.90 3.11 0.75
CA LEU A 52 -22.62 1.99 1.34
C LEU A 52 -23.19 2.39 2.71
N ARG A 53 -24.45 2.86 2.73
CA ARG A 53 -25.13 3.38 3.93
C ARG A 53 -25.28 2.40 5.10
N HIS A 54 -25.10 1.11 4.87
CA HIS A 54 -25.17 0.09 5.93
C HIS A 54 -23.83 -0.09 6.66
N LEU A 55 -22.73 0.46 6.11
CA LEU A 55 -21.43 0.45 6.76
C LEU A 55 -21.29 1.71 7.61
N GLU A 56 -21.08 1.52 8.92
CA GLU A 56 -20.80 2.61 9.84
C GLU A 56 -19.34 3.06 9.69
N VAL A 57 -19.06 3.89 8.68
CA VAL A 57 -17.75 4.49 8.44
C VAL A 57 -17.76 5.95 8.86
N HIS A 58 -16.78 6.36 9.65
CA HIS A 58 -16.56 7.77 9.99
C HIS A 58 -15.73 8.47 8.91
N GLU A 59 -14.64 7.82 8.51
CA GLU A 59 -13.63 8.36 7.60
C GLU A 59 -12.76 7.25 7.02
N ALA A 60 -12.05 7.58 5.96
CA ALA A 60 -10.94 6.77 5.46
C ALA A 60 -9.69 7.62 5.27
N TRP A 61 -8.53 6.99 5.42
CA TRP A 61 -7.21 7.58 5.15
C TRP A 61 -6.44 6.66 4.22
N ALA A 62 -5.73 7.22 3.26
CA ALA A 62 -4.82 6.48 2.39
C ALA A 62 -3.42 7.10 2.48
N PHE A 63 -2.41 6.29 2.81
CA PHE A 63 -1.06 6.72 3.17
C PHE A 63 -0.04 6.38 2.09
N ASP A 64 0.67 7.38 1.57
CA ASP A 64 1.73 7.15 0.60
C ASP A 64 3.02 6.78 1.32
N TRP A 65 3.61 5.63 0.97
CA TRP A 65 4.96 5.27 1.40
C TRP A 65 5.91 6.43 1.04
N GLN A 66 6.85 6.74 1.92
CA GLN A 66 7.77 7.88 1.85
C GLN A 66 8.44 8.09 0.48
N ASN A 67 8.69 7.04 -0.30
CA ASN A 67 9.25 7.09 -1.66
C ASN A 67 8.23 6.89 -2.80
N HIS A 68 6.93 6.94 -2.49
CA HIS A 68 5.81 6.77 -3.43
C HIS A 68 4.86 7.98 -3.39
N GLY A 69 3.98 8.08 -4.39
CA GLY A 69 2.92 9.07 -4.51
C GLY A 69 3.31 10.50 -4.16
N ASP A 70 2.51 11.18 -3.35
CA ASP A 70 2.80 12.56 -2.96
C ASP A 70 3.94 12.66 -1.94
N SER A 71 4.22 11.58 -1.20
CA SER A 71 5.35 11.54 -0.26
C SER A 71 6.70 11.71 -0.97
N VAL A 72 6.87 11.16 -2.18
CA VAL A 72 8.14 11.29 -2.92
C VAL A 72 8.45 12.75 -3.27
N VAL A 73 7.42 13.55 -3.55
CA VAL A 73 7.56 14.98 -3.84
C VAL A 73 8.06 15.73 -2.60
N LEU A 74 7.56 15.35 -1.41
CA LEU A 74 7.98 15.92 -0.13
C LEU A 74 9.42 15.55 0.26
N ASN A 75 9.94 14.45 -0.29
CA ASN A 75 11.21 13.84 0.11
C ASN A 75 12.28 13.86 -0.98
N HIS A 76 12.02 14.50 -2.13
CA HIS A 76 12.88 14.41 -3.31
C HIS A 76 14.34 14.85 -3.05
N GLU A 77 14.56 15.83 -2.16
CA GLU A 77 15.91 16.30 -1.79
C GLU A 77 16.68 15.30 -0.90
N ILE A 78 15.96 14.44 -0.18
CA ILE A 78 16.52 13.49 0.79
C ILE A 78 16.74 12.12 0.13
N LEU A 79 15.82 11.69 -0.74
CA LEU A 79 15.85 10.40 -1.42
C LEU A 79 16.89 10.36 -2.54
N ASN A 80 18.17 10.32 -2.17
CA ASN A 80 19.33 10.25 -3.06
C ASN A 80 19.63 8.81 -3.53
N SER A 81 18.63 8.13 -4.12
CA SER A 81 18.68 6.73 -4.61
C SER A 81 18.54 5.61 -3.58
N THR A 82 18.49 5.92 -2.28
CA THR A 82 18.15 4.93 -1.25
C THR A 82 16.63 4.90 -1.05
N PRO A 83 15.94 3.75 -1.20
CA PRO A 83 14.52 3.65 -0.92
C PRO A 83 14.26 3.76 0.59
N SER A 84 13.06 4.20 0.96
CA SER A 84 12.61 4.09 2.35
C SER A 84 12.21 2.63 2.63
N PRO A 85 12.72 1.97 3.68
CA PRO A 85 12.33 0.60 4.03
C PRO A 85 10.87 0.51 4.47
N ALA A 86 10.24 -0.66 4.32
CA ALA A 86 8.82 -0.80 4.73
C ALA A 86 8.64 -0.67 6.25
N PHE A 87 9.70 -0.97 7.03
CA PHE A 87 9.72 -0.71 8.47
C PHE A 87 9.49 0.77 8.79
N GLU A 88 10.19 1.68 8.11
CA GLU A 88 10.06 3.12 8.34
C GLU A 88 8.65 3.62 8.01
N TRP A 89 8.04 3.07 6.96
CA TRP A 89 6.64 3.34 6.64
C TRP A 89 5.68 2.84 7.73
N SER A 90 5.90 1.62 8.24
CA SER A 90 5.09 1.06 9.33
C SER A 90 5.21 1.89 10.62
N GLU A 91 6.38 2.44 10.91
CA GLU A 91 6.63 3.30 12.07
C GLU A 91 5.93 4.65 11.92
N ALA A 92 5.98 5.26 10.73
CA ALA A 92 5.25 6.50 10.44
C ALA A 92 3.73 6.32 10.59
N ILE A 93 3.17 5.22 10.09
CA ILE A 93 1.75 4.91 10.26
C ILE A 93 1.43 4.59 11.72
N ALA A 94 2.28 3.86 12.43
CA ALA A 94 2.09 3.57 13.86
C ALA A 94 2.09 4.86 14.69
N ALA A 95 2.95 5.83 14.36
CA ALA A 95 2.97 7.16 14.97
C ALA A 95 1.68 7.95 14.67
N PHE A 96 1.18 7.89 13.43
CA PHE A 96 -0.11 8.49 13.07
C PHE A 96 -1.27 7.87 13.87
N ILE A 97 -1.31 6.54 14.01
CA ILE A 97 -2.31 5.79 14.80
C ILE A 97 -2.28 6.18 16.29
N SER A 98 -1.09 6.44 16.84
CA SER A 98 -0.93 6.89 18.23
C SER A 98 -1.16 8.40 18.42
N SER A 99 -1.35 9.16 17.33
CA SER A 99 -1.48 10.62 17.38
C SER A 99 -2.86 11.06 17.93
N PRO A 100 -2.99 12.33 18.36
CA PRO A 100 -4.28 12.90 18.77
C PRO A 100 -5.38 12.80 17.70
N HIS A 101 -5.02 12.68 16.40
CA HIS A 101 -5.98 12.53 15.31
C HIS A 101 -6.78 11.23 15.39
N MET A 102 -6.17 10.17 15.93
CA MET A 102 -6.73 8.82 15.98
C MET A 102 -7.19 8.40 17.38
N ARG A 103 -7.03 9.27 18.38
CA ARG A 103 -7.45 9.00 19.76
C ARG A 103 -8.94 8.71 19.84
N GLY A 104 -9.29 7.56 20.40
CA GLY A 104 -10.68 7.11 20.58
C GLY A 104 -11.36 6.61 19.31
N ARG A 105 -10.64 6.53 18.17
CA ARG A 105 -11.18 5.98 16.92
C ARG A 105 -11.16 4.45 16.95
N ARG A 106 -12.17 3.85 16.33
CA ARG A 106 -12.20 2.42 16.04
C ARG A 106 -11.55 2.20 14.68
N ILE A 107 -10.36 1.62 14.67
CA ILE A 107 -9.51 1.60 13.47
C ILE A 107 -9.70 0.28 12.72
N LEU A 108 -9.83 0.34 11.40
CA LEU A 108 -9.77 -0.82 10.52
C LEU A 108 -8.61 -0.64 9.53
N PRO A 109 -7.43 -1.23 9.77
CA PRO A 109 -6.36 -1.26 8.80
C PRO A 109 -6.72 -2.16 7.61
N VAL A 110 -6.49 -1.65 6.41
CA VAL A 110 -6.67 -2.33 5.13
C VAL A 110 -5.38 -2.18 4.35
N GLY A 111 -4.69 -3.28 4.07
CA GLY A 111 -3.41 -3.23 3.35
C GLY A 111 -3.37 -4.19 2.17
N HIS A 112 -2.74 -3.74 1.08
CA HIS A 112 -2.53 -4.53 -0.12
C HIS A 112 -1.06 -4.91 -0.30
N SER A 113 -0.76 -6.19 -0.58
CA SER A 113 0.60 -6.69 -0.85
C SER A 113 1.58 -6.28 0.25
N ALA A 114 2.68 -5.57 -0.08
CA ALA A 114 3.62 -5.04 0.91
C ALA A 114 2.94 -4.15 1.97
N GLY A 115 1.95 -3.35 1.58
CA GLY A 115 1.14 -2.55 2.50
C GLY A 115 0.37 -3.37 3.52
N ALA A 116 0.01 -4.62 3.20
CA ALA A 116 -0.60 -5.55 4.15
C ALA A 116 0.40 -5.90 5.28
N GLY A 117 1.64 -6.23 4.92
CA GLY A 117 2.72 -6.45 5.89
C GLY A 117 3.00 -5.20 6.73
N THR A 118 3.05 -4.02 6.09
CA THR A 118 3.18 -2.73 6.77
C THR A 118 2.09 -2.54 7.83
N MET A 119 0.82 -2.82 7.50
CA MET A 119 -0.29 -2.69 8.47
C MET A 119 -0.17 -3.66 9.63
N VAL A 120 0.28 -4.89 9.41
CA VAL A 120 0.57 -5.82 10.52
C VAL A 120 1.68 -5.25 11.44
N LEU A 121 2.75 -4.72 10.85
CA LEU A 121 3.90 -4.18 11.60
C LEU A 121 3.56 -2.96 12.47
N THR A 122 2.50 -2.21 12.16
CA THR A 122 2.06 -1.08 13.01
C THR A 122 1.67 -1.49 14.44
N ALA A 123 1.44 -2.80 14.68
CA ALA A 123 1.14 -3.38 15.99
C ALA A 123 2.37 -3.91 16.74
N ARG A 124 3.54 -4.05 16.09
CA ARG A 124 4.74 -4.77 16.59
C ARG A 124 5.17 -4.34 18.00
N ASN A 125 5.21 -3.04 18.23
CA ASN A 125 5.72 -2.46 19.48
C ASN A 125 4.60 -2.09 20.47
N LYS A 126 3.42 -2.71 20.34
CA LYS A 126 2.25 -2.44 21.19
C LYS A 126 1.79 -3.70 21.93
N PRO A 127 1.52 -3.62 23.25
CA PRO A 127 0.80 -4.68 23.96
C PRO A 127 -0.53 -4.97 23.28
N LEU A 128 -0.98 -6.23 23.25
CA LEU A 128 -2.19 -6.64 22.52
C LEU A 128 -3.43 -5.82 22.91
N ARG A 129 -3.57 -5.51 24.19
CA ARG A 129 -4.68 -4.70 24.74
C ARG A 129 -4.68 -3.23 24.27
N ASP A 130 -3.54 -2.72 23.80
CA ASP A 130 -3.36 -1.32 23.40
C ASP A 130 -3.46 -1.16 21.87
N ILE A 131 -3.71 -2.25 21.12
CA ILE A 131 -3.92 -2.20 19.68
C ILE A 131 -5.37 -1.74 19.40
N PRO A 132 -5.60 -0.59 18.76
CA PRO A 132 -6.94 -0.01 18.60
C PRO A 132 -7.72 -0.57 17.39
N TYR A 133 -7.40 -1.80 16.96
CA TYR A 133 -7.93 -2.37 15.72
C TYR A 133 -9.20 -3.16 15.97
N ALA A 134 -10.25 -2.84 15.21
CA ALA A 134 -11.48 -3.63 15.20
C ALA A 134 -11.29 -4.98 14.47
N ALA A 135 -10.47 -4.98 13.42
CA ALA A 135 -10.00 -6.13 12.66
C ALA A 135 -8.82 -5.67 11.77
N LEU A 136 -8.20 -6.57 11.02
CA LEU A 136 -7.30 -6.27 9.89
C LEU A 136 -7.86 -6.87 8.61
N VAL A 137 -7.75 -6.15 7.49
CA VAL A 137 -8.06 -6.65 6.15
C VAL A 137 -6.78 -6.65 5.31
N LEU A 138 -6.34 -7.84 4.92
CA LEU A 138 -5.08 -8.07 4.20
C LEU A 138 -5.40 -8.59 2.80
N ILE A 139 -5.13 -7.78 1.78
CA ILE A 139 -5.39 -8.07 0.38
C ILE A 139 -4.08 -8.53 -0.27
N GLU A 140 -4.06 -9.74 -0.84
CA GLU A 140 -2.86 -10.33 -1.47
C GLU A 140 -1.58 -10.15 -0.62
N PRO A 141 -1.58 -10.40 0.71
CA PRO A 141 -0.46 -10.03 1.56
C PRO A 141 0.82 -10.76 1.17
N THR A 142 1.94 -10.03 1.18
CA THR A 142 3.29 -10.62 1.00
C THR A 142 3.86 -11.20 2.29
N VAL A 143 3.04 -11.32 3.34
CA VAL A 143 3.42 -11.82 4.66
C VAL A 143 3.70 -13.32 4.60
N ILE A 144 4.94 -13.72 4.82
CA ILE A 144 5.39 -15.10 4.70
C ILE A 144 6.41 -15.43 5.80
N PRO A 145 6.32 -16.59 6.48
CA PRO A 145 7.39 -17.06 7.37
C PRO A 145 8.71 -17.22 6.62
N ARG A 146 9.82 -16.90 7.28
CA ARG A 146 11.17 -16.98 6.69
C ARG A 146 11.47 -18.38 6.14
N GLU A 147 11.07 -19.40 6.90
CA GLU A 147 11.31 -20.80 6.57
C GLU A 147 10.59 -21.18 5.27
N LEU A 148 9.34 -20.74 5.09
CA LEU A 148 8.56 -20.99 3.88
C LEU A 148 9.09 -20.21 2.67
N PHE A 149 9.66 -19.03 2.89
CA PHE A 149 10.32 -18.29 1.82
C PHE A 149 11.51 -19.06 1.25
N TYR A 150 12.34 -19.65 2.13
CA TYR A 150 13.54 -20.38 1.70
C TYR A 150 13.27 -21.75 1.07
N LEU A 151 12.06 -22.33 1.24
CA LEU A 151 11.68 -23.58 0.56
C LEU A 151 11.58 -23.43 -0.97
N SER A 152 11.37 -22.23 -1.48
CA SER A 152 11.24 -21.93 -2.91
C SER A 152 12.05 -20.68 -3.27
N VAL A 153 13.25 -20.56 -2.69
CA VAL A 153 14.06 -19.33 -2.81
C VAL A 153 14.46 -19.04 -4.25
N GLU A 154 14.82 -20.06 -5.04
CA GLU A 154 15.21 -19.87 -6.44
C GLU A 154 14.06 -19.25 -7.25
N ASP A 155 12.86 -19.83 -7.21
CA ASP A 155 11.69 -19.33 -7.94
C ASP A 155 11.30 -17.90 -7.51
N ARG A 156 11.42 -17.62 -6.21
CA ARG A 156 11.11 -16.28 -5.65
C ARG A 156 12.13 -15.24 -6.08
N VAL A 157 13.42 -15.58 -6.06
CA VAL A 157 14.50 -14.70 -6.53
C VAL A 157 14.33 -14.43 -8.02
N GLN A 158 14.06 -15.46 -8.83
CA GLN A 158 13.80 -15.29 -10.27
C GLN A 158 12.60 -14.37 -10.54
N THR A 159 11.49 -14.58 -9.82
CA THR A 159 10.30 -13.72 -9.94
C THR A 159 10.62 -12.28 -9.54
N MET A 160 11.38 -12.10 -8.46
CA MET A 160 11.80 -10.78 -7.99
C MET A 160 12.72 -10.07 -8.98
N GLU A 161 13.72 -10.76 -9.54
CA GLU A 161 14.61 -10.22 -10.58
C GLU A 161 13.85 -9.83 -11.84
N PHE A 162 12.87 -10.64 -12.24
CA PHE A 162 11.98 -10.31 -13.35
C PHE A 162 11.19 -9.03 -13.07
N VAL A 163 10.57 -8.90 -11.90
CA VAL A 163 9.78 -7.72 -11.53
C VAL A 163 10.65 -6.47 -11.41
N VAL A 164 11.87 -6.57 -10.85
CA VAL A 164 12.86 -5.49 -10.77
C VAL A 164 13.26 -5.02 -12.18
N THR A 165 13.60 -5.96 -13.07
CA THR A 165 13.96 -5.66 -14.47
C THR A 165 12.78 -5.05 -15.24
N ALA A 166 11.59 -5.61 -15.07
CA ALA A 166 10.37 -5.13 -15.70
C ALA A 166 10.01 -3.72 -15.19
N THR A 167 10.31 -3.38 -13.94
CA THR A 167 10.04 -2.07 -13.34
C THR A 167 11.04 -1.00 -13.80
N THR A 168 12.34 -1.34 -13.79
CA THR A 168 13.41 -0.42 -14.23
C THR A 168 13.35 -0.09 -15.72
N SER A 169 12.79 -0.98 -16.55
CA SER A 169 12.64 -0.76 -18.00
C SER A 169 11.38 0.03 -18.40
N ARG A 170 10.49 0.36 -17.46
CA ARG A 170 9.22 1.03 -17.79
C ARG A 170 9.44 2.45 -18.31
N ARG A 171 8.56 2.85 -19.24
CA ARG A 171 8.42 4.24 -19.67
C ARG A 171 7.94 5.10 -18.50
N GLU A 172 8.58 6.24 -18.30
CA GLU A 172 8.29 7.15 -17.18
C GLU A 172 7.73 8.51 -17.62
N ARG A 173 7.85 8.86 -18.91
CA ARG A 173 7.51 10.19 -19.45
C ARG A 173 6.60 10.11 -20.68
N TRP A 174 5.61 11.00 -20.74
CA TRP A 174 4.64 11.14 -21.82
C TRP A 174 4.48 12.59 -22.24
N ARG A 175 3.92 12.81 -23.44
CA ARG A 175 3.69 14.17 -23.97
C ARG A 175 2.54 14.90 -23.29
N SER A 176 1.58 14.16 -22.75
CA SER A 176 0.45 14.68 -21.99
C SER A 176 -0.17 13.56 -21.15
N ARG A 177 -1.13 13.90 -20.29
CA ARG A 177 -1.92 12.90 -19.54
C ARG A 177 -2.74 12.00 -20.47
N GLU A 178 -3.22 12.50 -21.60
CA GLU A 178 -3.95 11.73 -22.62
C GLU A 178 -3.04 10.72 -23.35
N ASP A 179 -1.79 11.11 -23.66
CA ASP A 179 -0.76 10.21 -24.19
C ASP A 179 -0.44 9.11 -23.16
N ALA A 180 -0.30 9.47 -21.89
CA ALA A 180 -0.09 8.51 -20.81
C ALA A 180 -1.24 7.52 -20.68
N HIS A 181 -2.49 8.01 -20.65
CA HIS A 181 -3.70 7.17 -20.58
C HIS A 181 -3.77 6.19 -21.75
N SER A 182 -3.56 6.68 -22.97
CA SER A 182 -3.61 5.86 -24.19
C SER A 182 -2.51 4.81 -24.25
N TRP A 183 -1.32 5.14 -23.74
CA TRP A 183 -0.18 4.22 -23.72
C TRP A 183 -0.30 3.16 -22.63
N LEU A 184 -0.71 3.55 -21.43
CA LEU A 184 -0.86 2.66 -20.27
C LEU A 184 -2.03 1.70 -20.48
N GLY A 185 -3.21 2.19 -20.89
CA GLY A 185 -4.42 1.36 -21.05
C GLY A 185 -4.38 0.32 -22.17
N ARG A 186 -3.24 0.15 -22.86
CA ARG A 186 -3.02 -0.88 -23.89
C ARG A 186 -1.90 -1.86 -23.52
N ARG A 187 -1.42 -1.83 -22.28
CA ARG A 187 -0.25 -2.59 -21.84
C ARG A 187 -0.49 -3.23 -20.49
N ILE A 188 -0.04 -4.47 -20.37
CA ILE A 188 -0.01 -5.21 -19.11
C ILE A 188 0.88 -4.45 -18.10
N PRO A 189 0.45 -4.31 -16.83
CA PRO A 189 -0.80 -4.85 -16.28
C PRO A 189 -2.02 -3.92 -16.38
N TRP A 190 -1.88 -2.71 -16.93
CA TRP A 190 -2.89 -1.66 -16.83
C TRP A 190 -4.09 -1.82 -17.77
N ASP A 191 -3.97 -2.60 -18.85
CA ASP A 191 -5.06 -2.87 -19.78
C ASP A 191 -6.20 -3.71 -19.18
N SER A 192 -5.91 -4.47 -18.11
CA SER A 192 -6.91 -5.23 -17.36
C SER A 192 -7.47 -4.49 -16.14
N TRP A 193 -6.95 -3.31 -15.81
CA TRP A 193 -7.41 -2.55 -14.65
C TRP A 193 -8.80 -1.95 -14.88
N ASP A 194 -9.58 -1.80 -13.81
CA ASP A 194 -10.81 -1.00 -13.85
C ASP A 194 -10.48 0.42 -14.34
N VAL A 195 -11.27 0.93 -15.28
CA VAL A 195 -11.05 2.23 -15.91
C VAL A 195 -10.95 3.38 -14.90
N ARG A 196 -11.63 3.27 -13.75
CA ARG A 196 -11.57 4.27 -12.68
C ARG A 196 -10.21 4.28 -11.99
N VAL A 197 -9.62 3.11 -11.77
CA VAL A 197 -8.28 2.94 -11.18
C VAL A 197 -7.23 3.51 -12.12
N LEU A 198 -7.30 3.17 -13.41
CA LEU A 198 -6.39 3.74 -14.41
C LEU A 198 -6.52 5.26 -14.49
N ARG A 199 -7.75 5.80 -14.48
CA ARG A 199 -7.97 7.25 -14.47
C ARG A 199 -7.32 7.91 -13.25
N THR A 200 -7.47 7.34 -12.05
CA THR A 200 -6.81 7.86 -10.84
C THR A 200 -5.29 7.87 -10.98
N LEU A 201 -4.69 6.83 -11.59
CA LEU A 201 -3.25 6.83 -11.89
C LEU A 201 -2.82 7.96 -12.82
N ILE A 202 -3.65 8.30 -13.83
CA ILE A 202 -3.35 9.39 -14.77
C ILE A 202 -3.50 10.77 -14.11
N GLU A 203 -4.54 10.95 -13.31
CA GLU A 203 -4.86 12.21 -12.65
C GLU A 203 -3.84 12.54 -11.55
N HIS A 204 -3.53 11.54 -10.72
CA HIS A 204 -2.72 11.75 -9.54
C HIS A 204 -1.27 11.27 -9.77
N GLY A 205 -1.03 10.12 -10.41
CA GLY A 205 0.29 9.47 -10.50
C GLY A 205 1.35 10.18 -11.33
N LEU A 206 0.99 11.29 -11.97
CA LEU A 206 1.83 12.03 -12.91
C LEU A 206 2.03 13.47 -12.43
N VAL A 207 3.26 13.98 -12.61
CA VAL A 207 3.62 15.39 -12.41
C VAL A 207 3.94 16.05 -13.74
N ASP A 208 3.52 17.31 -13.86
CA ASP A 208 3.80 18.13 -15.03
C ASP A 208 5.28 18.50 -15.11
N THR A 209 5.80 18.53 -16.33
CA THR A 209 7.21 18.83 -16.59
C THR A 209 7.35 20.18 -17.27
N SER A 210 8.51 20.83 -17.12
CA SER A 210 8.74 22.20 -17.63
C SER A 210 8.61 22.34 -19.15
N ASP A 211 8.80 21.24 -19.89
CA ASP A 211 8.61 21.12 -21.34
C ASP A 211 7.16 20.84 -21.75
N GLY A 212 6.19 20.90 -20.82
CA GLY A 212 4.77 20.72 -21.09
C GLY A 212 4.32 19.26 -21.18
N GLY A 213 5.20 18.31 -20.84
CA GLY A 213 4.88 16.89 -20.75
C GLY A 213 4.48 16.47 -19.33
N VAL A 214 4.44 15.16 -19.12
CA VAL A 214 4.21 14.56 -17.81
C VAL A 214 5.19 13.43 -17.53
N VAL A 215 5.60 13.29 -16.29
CA VAL A 215 6.44 12.20 -15.80
C VAL A 215 5.79 11.56 -14.58
N ILE A 216 6.06 10.28 -14.38
CA ILE A 216 5.55 9.57 -13.22
C ILE A 216 6.19 10.09 -11.92
N LYS A 217 5.41 10.18 -10.84
CA LYS A 217 5.89 10.66 -9.53
C LYS A 217 6.94 9.74 -8.92
N CYS A 218 6.63 8.45 -8.82
CA CYS A 218 7.49 7.47 -8.20
C CYS A 218 8.63 7.09 -9.16
N ASP A 219 9.87 7.40 -8.78
CA ASP A 219 11.03 6.99 -9.55
C ASP A 219 11.09 5.46 -9.64
N ARG A 220 11.18 4.94 -10.86
CA ARG A 220 11.17 3.50 -11.13
C ARG A 220 12.34 2.75 -10.48
N ARG A 221 13.49 3.41 -10.24
CA ARG A 221 14.62 2.78 -9.54
C ARG A 221 14.30 2.67 -8.06
N GLN A 222 13.70 3.71 -7.46
CA GLN A 222 13.24 3.64 -6.08
C GLN A 222 12.14 2.58 -5.89
N GLU A 223 11.16 2.49 -6.80
CA GLU A 223 10.16 1.42 -6.81
C GLU A 223 10.82 0.04 -6.89
N ALA A 224 11.77 -0.13 -7.82
CA ALA A 224 12.46 -1.40 -8.03
C ALA A 224 13.28 -1.85 -6.81
N LEU A 225 13.91 -0.91 -6.10
CA LEU A 225 14.71 -1.22 -4.91
C LEU A 225 13.86 -1.62 -3.68
N CYS A 226 12.53 -1.47 -3.73
CA CYS A 226 11.64 -1.97 -2.68
C CYS A 226 11.36 -3.48 -2.79
N TYR A 227 11.43 -4.09 -3.97
CA TYR A 227 11.11 -5.52 -4.12
C TYR A 227 12.05 -6.45 -3.33
N PRO A 228 13.36 -6.18 -3.22
CA PRO A 228 14.27 -6.98 -2.40
C PRO A 228 14.13 -6.81 -0.87
N ASP A 229 13.26 -5.91 -0.38
CA ASP A 229 13.08 -5.66 1.06
C ASP A 229 12.19 -6.75 1.72
N VAL A 230 12.74 -7.94 1.93
CA VAL A 230 11.99 -9.12 2.42
C VAL A 230 11.85 -9.21 3.93
N GLU A 231 12.72 -8.54 4.70
CA GLU A 231 12.75 -8.62 6.16
C GLU A 231 11.47 -8.11 6.86
N PRO A 232 10.84 -7.00 6.39
CA PRO A 232 9.52 -6.59 6.87
C PRO A 232 8.46 -7.68 6.72
N HIS A 233 8.51 -8.48 5.65
CA HIS A 233 7.52 -9.53 5.40
C HIS A 233 7.66 -10.70 6.38
N PHE A 234 8.89 -11.10 6.70
CA PHE A 234 9.16 -12.13 7.71
C PHE A 234 8.75 -11.67 9.10
N THR A 235 9.08 -10.43 9.44
CA THR A 235 8.71 -9.85 10.74
C THR A 235 7.18 -9.69 10.84
N ALA A 236 6.52 -9.27 9.77
CA ALA A 236 5.06 -9.23 9.71
C ALA A 236 4.44 -10.62 9.93
N ALA A 237 5.06 -11.71 9.45
CA ALA A 237 4.52 -13.06 9.66
C ALA A 237 4.57 -13.48 11.13
N GLN A 238 5.65 -13.14 11.83
CA GLN A 238 5.77 -13.37 13.27
C GLN A 238 4.73 -12.54 14.04
N GLU A 239 4.60 -11.27 13.71
CA GLU A 239 3.62 -10.38 14.34
C GLU A 239 2.17 -10.79 14.06
N LEU A 240 1.88 -11.27 12.86
CA LEU A 240 0.58 -11.82 12.50
C LEU A 240 0.22 -13.02 13.39
N GLY A 241 1.18 -13.92 13.65
CA GLY A 241 1.01 -15.01 14.60
C GLY A 241 0.70 -14.51 16.02
N ARG A 242 1.31 -13.42 16.45
CA ARG A 242 1.07 -12.81 17.77
C ARG A 242 -0.32 -12.17 17.88
N ILE A 243 -0.79 -11.45 16.86
CA ILE A 243 -2.03 -10.66 16.94
C ILE A 243 -3.29 -11.42 16.52
N SER A 244 -3.17 -12.46 15.69
CA SER A 244 -4.32 -13.19 15.11
C SER A 244 -5.17 -13.93 16.15
N GLY A 245 -4.62 -14.23 17.34
CA GLY A 245 -5.38 -14.82 18.44
C GLY A 245 -6.27 -13.83 19.20
N THR A 246 -6.17 -12.52 18.93
CA THR A 246 -6.92 -11.47 19.65
C THR A 246 -7.67 -10.54 18.70
N ILE A 247 -7.11 -10.26 17.52
CA ILE A 247 -7.68 -9.33 16.54
C ILE A 247 -8.14 -10.15 15.34
N PRO A 248 -9.41 -10.03 14.91
CA PRO A 248 -9.87 -10.67 13.68
C PRO A 248 -9.02 -10.24 12.48
N VAL A 249 -8.60 -11.21 11.66
CA VAL A 249 -7.84 -10.95 10.44
C VAL A 249 -8.57 -11.57 9.25
N HIS A 250 -8.83 -10.75 8.24
CA HIS A 250 -9.46 -11.16 6.99
C HIS A 250 -8.44 -11.15 5.87
N PHE A 251 -8.36 -12.26 5.13
CA PHE A 251 -7.52 -12.38 3.95
C PHE A 251 -8.38 -12.29 2.69
N ILE A 252 -7.94 -11.51 1.71
CA ILE A 252 -8.57 -11.41 0.40
C ILE A 252 -7.51 -11.79 -0.64
N TRP A 253 -7.80 -12.82 -1.43
CA TRP A 253 -6.96 -13.26 -2.54
C TRP A 253 -7.76 -13.12 -3.84
N GLY A 254 -7.09 -12.67 -4.90
CA GLY A 254 -7.59 -12.73 -6.27
C GLY A 254 -7.57 -14.17 -6.76
N ASP A 255 -8.59 -14.53 -7.54
CA ASP A 255 -8.73 -15.87 -8.11
C ASP A 255 -7.59 -16.20 -9.10
N GLU A 256 -7.03 -15.16 -9.72
CA GLU A 256 -5.89 -15.23 -10.65
C GLU A 256 -4.74 -14.34 -10.15
N SER A 257 -3.89 -14.86 -9.24
CA SER A 257 -2.69 -14.15 -8.77
C SER A 257 -1.42 -14.73 -9.40
N PRO A 258 -0.73 -13.99 -10.30
CA PRO A 258 0.52 -14.47 -10.91
C PRO A 258 1.75 -14.31 -10.01
N LEU A 259 1.64 -13.65 -8.84
CA LEU A 259 2.78 -13.25 -8.01
C LEU A 259 2.90 -14.02 -6.69
N VAL A 260 1.80 -14.57 -6.19
CA VAL A 260 1.81 -15.42 -4.99
C VAL A 260 1.27 -16.79 -5.39
N TYR A 261 2.17 -17.75 -5.62
CA TYR A 261 1.80 -19.15 -5.48
C TYR A 261 1.35 -19.33 -4.03
N ALA A 262 0.04 -19.33 -3.81
CA ALA A 262 -0.52 -19.69 -2.52
C ALA A 262 0.09 -21.05 -2.15
N PRO A 263 0.77 -21.20 -1.00
CA PRO A 263 1.28 -22.51 -0.56
C PRO A 263 0.15 -23.49 -0.24
N PHE A 264 -1.11 -23.09 -0.46
CA PHE A 264 -2.32 -23.84 -0.16
C PHE A 264 -3.23 -23.91 -1.38
N PRO A 265 -2.90 -24.69 -2.42
CA PRO A 265 -3.81 -24.94 -3.55
C PRO A 265 -5.13 -25.64 -3.13
N HIS A 266 -5.29 -26.01 -1.85
CA HIS A 266 -6.42 -26.80 -1.34
C HIS A 266 -7.12 -26.24 -0.10
N VAL A 267 -6.76 -25.06 0.41
CA VAL A 267 -7.50 -24.48 1.55
C VAL A 267 -8.52 -23.48 1.04
N ARG A 268 -9.73 -23.97 0.76
CA ARG A 268 -10.92 -23.10 0.68
C ARG A 268 -11.23 -22.63 2.10
N TRP A 269 -10.94 -21.37 2.39
CA TRP A 269 -11.46 -20.72 3.60
C TRP A 269 -12.97 -20.56 3.42
N LYS A 270 -13.74 -21.27 4.26
CA LYS A 270 -15.20 -21.14 4.36
C LYS A 270 -15.58 -19.88 5.10
#